data_AF-A0A1Z5L4S1-F1
#
_entry.id   AF-A0A1Z5L4S1-F1
#
_cell.length_a   1.000
_cell.length_b   1.000
_cell.length_c   1.000
_cell.angle_alpha   90.00
_cell.angle_beta   90.00
_cell.angle_gamma   90.00
#
_symmetry.space_group_name_H-M   'P 1'
#
loop_
_entity.id
_entity.type
_entity.pdbx_description
1 polymer ?
#
loop_
_entity_poly.entity_id
_entity_poly.type
_entity_poly.pdbx_seq_one_letter_code
_entity_poly.pdbx_strand_id
1 'polypeptide(L)'
;MDLEEARFSEDGVDYMPPHNSQVQVPKKRNTVIMSRTFSVVSLISNRRTEKIRWTRLQKTTLFCLCLVNFTSYLSYSVIAPFYPQEASLKGMREAVSGFVFSVYAVTMMVFSPIFGKLVPRVGTKTIFFGGIFFAGAANTMFGLLNMVDDTLLFTTLSFVVRIFEAVGAAAFGTASYIVVLNLYPDHISTVFGIIETCVGVGMSLGPAIGGVLYSAGGFGLPFYVLGSCVMATLPICWILMRNITVQSTTTRQESYLTLLKVPQVIVVCIILVVGSLSQGFVEPTLEPHMRQEFNAGADIVGVFFLILAATFSISSPIVGWICMKTEQRIPMMIVGLVLLSGTQLFMGPAPFLAIPSSMWMTLVTVALLGISFAIAYVPTMESIIHAAVAGGMQDDVATYGLVSGLWASMYSLGEVLGPSIGGVFLDIVGFPWASTIIACVSLCTAMMGVVYWFCAKKTDTESFWYTNAVSDSGIGDDASIESEPAGETTALLDSSQQHVKYNSL
;
A
#
# COMPACT_ATOMS: atom_id res chain seq x y z
N MET A 1 70.77 6.95 52.31
CA MET A 1 70.62 7.25 50.86
C MET A 1 69.31 8.01 50.70
N ASP A 2 69.16 9.13 51.39
CA ASP A 2 69.79 10.47 51.15
C ASP A 2 69.17 11.07 49.88
N LEU A 3 68.20 11.98 49.97
CA LEU A 3 68.26 13.42 50.29
C LEU A 3 69.08 14.25 49.28
N GLU A 4 68.41 15.22 48.64
CA GLU A 4 68.79 16.65 48.40
C GLU A 4 67.91 17.21 47.25
N GLU A 5 67.05 18.23 47.47
CA GLU A 5 67.29 19.70 47.38
C GLU A 5 67.65 20.16 45.94
N ALA A 6 67.19 21.27 45.33
CA ALA A 6 66.74 22.60 45.78
C ALA A 6 65.98 23.28 44.58
N ARG A 7 64.88 24.03 44.73
CA ARG A 7 64.66 25.46 45.11
C ARG A 7 64.49 26.47 43.93
N PHE A 8 63.37 27.23 44.03
CA PHE A 8 63.16 28.68 43.80
C PHE A 8 63.34 29.26 42.38
N SER A 9 62.68 30.35 41.93
CA SER A 9 61.49 31.16 42.30
C SER A 9 61.40 32.34 41.31
N GLU A 10 60.20 32.96 41.18
CA GLU A 10 59.93 34.39 40.87
C GLU A 10 60.35 34.95 39.48
N ASP A 11 59.76 35.97 38.86
CA ASP A 11 58.49 36.73 38.92
C ASP A 11 58.57 37.79 37.79
N GLY A 12 57.44 38.40 37.38
CA GLY A 12 57.39 39.73 36.74
C GLY A 12 57.31 39.76 35.20
N VAL A 13 56.17 40.00 34.52
CA VAL A 13 55.24 41.16 34.45
C VAL A 13 55.65 42.28 33.46
N ASP A 14 54.76 42.46 32.47
CA ASP A 14 54.40 43.62 31.63
C ASP A 14 55.39 44.33 30.67
N TYR A 15 54.99 44.46 29.39
CA TYR A 15 54.48 45.72 28.78
C TYR A 15 54.14 45.54 27.27
N MET A 16 53.11 46.26 26.82
CA MET A 16 52.44 46.20 25.50
C MET A 16 52.90 47.35 24.53
N PRO A 17 52.28 47.56 23.34
CA PRO A 17 52.78 47.56 21.93
C PRO A 17 53.25 48.98 21.43
N PRO A 18 53.34 49.43 20.13
CA PRO A 18 52.82 48.93 18.83
C PRO A 18 53.72 49.07 17.57
N HIS A 19 53.35 48.44 16.44
CA HIS A 19 53.28 49.11 15.14
C HIS A 19 52.59 48.26 14.06
N ASN A 20 51.79 48.96 13.26
CA ASN A 20 50.86 48.49 12.23
C ASN A 20 51.55 48.55 10.85
N SER A 21 51.57 47.46 10.08
CA SER A 21 51.83 47.51 8.63
C SER A 21 51.20 46.34 7.87
N GLN A 22 50.08 46.66 7.22
CA GLN A 22 49.59 46.20 5.92
C GLN A 22 49.42 44.68 5.65
N VAL A 23 48.14 44.27 5.65
CA VAL A 23 47.42 43.56 4.57
C VAL A 23 48.20 42.57 3.71
N GLN A 24 47.96 41.27 3.93
CA GLN A 24 47.82 40.29 2.85
C GLN A 24 46.97 39.09 3.32
N VAL A 25 45.81 38.89 2.69
CA VAL A 25 44.88 37.76 2.90
C VAL A 25 45.32 36.59 2.02
N PRO A 26 45.63 35.39 2.55
CA PRO A 26 45.71 34.20 1.71
C PRO A 26 44.38 33.45 1.73
N LYS A 27 43.72 33.43 0.57
CA LYS A 27 42.64 32.48 0.24
C LYS A 27 43.14 31.04 0.44
N LYS A 28 42.54 30.30 1.38
CA LYS A 28 42.45 28.83 1.30
C LYS A 28 41.01 28.37 1.50
N ARG A 29 40.31 28.29 0.36
CA ARG A 29 39.05 27.58 0.14
C ARG A 29 39.40 26.10 -0.07
N ASN A 30 38.53 25.21 0.41
CA ASN A 30 38.43 23.77 0.07
C ASN A 30 39.37 22.78 0.79
N THR A 31 39.19 22.58 2.10
CA THR A 31 39.58 21.30 2.74
C THR A 31 38.73 20.96 3.97
N VAL A 32 37.39 21.09 3.89
CA VAL A 32 36.49 20.65 5.00
C VAL A 32 35.33 19.75 4.52
N ILE A 33 35.10 19.61 3.20
CA ILE A 33 33.96 18.84 2.69
C ILE A 33 34.27 17.33 2.58
N MET A 34 35.54 16.92 2.62
CA MET A 34 35.95 15.55 2.30
C MET A 34 35.98 14.56 3.50
N SER A 35 35.77 15.03 4.74
CA SER A 35 35.73 14.13 5.92
C SER A 35 34.31 13.71 6.33
N ARG A 36 33.28 14.50 5.99
CA ARG A 36 31.87 14.15 6.29
C ARG A 36 31.31 13.06 5.37
N THR A 37 31.74 13.02 4.12
CA THR A 37 31.31 11.97 3.16
C THR A 37 31.81 10.58 3.57
N PHE A 38 33.03 10.48 4.13
CA PHE A 38 33.55 9.20 4.61
C PHE A 38 32.87 8.72 5.91
N SER A 39 32.40 9.63 6.77
CA SER A 39 31.64 9.24 7.97
C SER A 39 30.23 8.74 7.66
N VAL A 40 29.58 9.27 6.63
CA VAL A 40 28.26 8.77 6.18
C VAL A 40 28.43 7.44 5.44
N VAL A 41 29.48 7.30 4.62
CA VAL A 41 29.80 6.02 3.97
C VAL A 41 30.23 4.96 4.99
N SER A 42 30.92 5.32 6.08
CA SER A 42 31.24 4.38 7.16
C SER A 42 30.01 4.04 8.02
N LEU A 43 29.08 4.97 8.24
CA LEU A 43 27.80 4.70 8.91
C LEU A 43 26.87 3.80 8.07
N ILE A 44 26.88 3.93 6.75
CA ILE A 44 26.12 3.06 5.84
C ILE A 44 26.81 1.70 5.65
N SER A 45 28.14 1.66 5.62
CA SER A 45 28.95 0.43 5.55
C SER A 45 28.81 -0.45 6.80
N ASN A 46 28.48 0.16 7.95
CA ASN A 46 28.37 -0.56 9.22
C ASN A 46 26.95 -1.03 9.60
N ARG A 47 25.94 -0.87 8.72
CA ARG A 47 24.77 -1.77 8.78
C ARG A 47 25.23 -3.15 8.32
N ARG A 48 25.88 -3.89 9.23
CA ARG A 48 25.90 -5.36 9.15
C ARG A 48 24.45 -5.76 8.95
N THR A 49 24.13 -6.21 7.75
CA THR A 49 22.95 -7.04 7.53
C THR A 49 23.20 -8.28 8.37
N GLU A 50 22.75 -8.27 9.62
CA GLU A 50 22.65 -9.49 10.39
C GLU A 50 21.87 -10.46 9.51
N LYS A 51 22.53 -11.54 9.09
CA LYS A 51 21.89 -12.55 8.26
C LYS A 51 20.73 -13.09 9.07
N ILE A 52 19.51 -12.74 8.68
CA ILE A 52 18.30 -13.18 9.35
C ILE A 52 18.28 -14.72 9.33
N ARG A 53 18.47 -15.34 10.50
CA ARG A 53 18.51 -16.79 10.65
C ARG A 53 17.13 -17.30 11.06
N TRP A 54 16.29 -17.59 10.07
CA TRP A 54 14.99 -18.22 10.32
C TRP A 54 15.10 -19.70 10.66
N THR A 55 14.26 -20.14 11.59
CA THR A 55 14.06 -21.55 11.94
C THR A 55 13.45 -22.33 10.76
N ARG A 56 13.56 -23.66 10.77
CA ARG A 56 12.89 -24.50 9.76
C ARG A 56 11.37 -24.34 9.79
N LEU A 57 10.79 -24.16 10.98
CA LEU A 57 9.35 -23.93 11.16
C LEU A 57 8.91 -22.61 10.51
N GLN A 58 9.65 -21.53 10.73
CA GLN A 58 9.39 -20.25 10.08
C GLN A 58 9.45 -20.41 8.56
N LYS A 59 10.56 -20.91 8.00
CA LYS A 59 10.70 -21.07 6.54
C LYS A 59 9.57 -21.86 5.89
N THR A 60 9.16 -22.97 6.50
CA THR A 60 8.05 -23.81 6.01
C THR A 60 6.71 -23.12 6.12
N THR A 61 6.46 -22.41 7.22
CA THR A 61 5.23 -21.61 7.40
C THR A 61 5.15 -20.49 6.37
N LEU A 62 6.26 -19.75 6.17
CA LEU A 62 6.29 -18.68 5.17
C LEU A 62 6.00 -19.21 3.77
N PHE A 63 6.60 -20.35 3.41
CA PHE A 63 6.31 -21.01 2.14
C PHE A 63 4.81 -21.34 2.00
N CYS A 64 4.17 -21.86 3.04
CA CYS A 64 2.72 -22.11 3.04
C CYS A 64 1.90 -20.83 2.87
N LEU A 65 2.24 -19.76 3.60
CA LEU A 65 1.55 -18.47 3.49
C LEU A 65 1.70 -17.90 2.07
N CYS A 66 2.90 -17.92 1.50
CA CYS A 66 3.16 -17.50 0.13
C CYS A 66 2.38 -18.33 -0.89
N LEU A 67 2.37 -19.66 -0.74
CA LEU A 67 1.69 -20.56 -1.66
C LEU A 67 0.17 -20.34 -1.67
N VAL A 68 -0.43 -20.20 -0.49
CA VAL A 68 -1.88 -19.97 -0.34
C VAL A 68 -2.27 -18.60 -0.89
N ASN A 69 -1.54 -17.54 -0.54
CA ASN A 69 -1.83 -16.20 -1.05
C ASN A 69 -1.63 -16.14 -2.57
N PHE A 70 -0.53 -16.68 -3.09
CA PHE A 70 -0.27 -16.76 -4.54
C PHE A 70 -1.42 -17.45 -5.28
N THR A 71 -1.78 -18.68 -4.88
CA THR A 71 -2.82 -19.45 -5.57
C THR A 71 -4.21 -18.82 -5.44
N SER A 72 -4.53 -18.23 -4.29
CA SER A 72 -5.84 -17.60 -4.06
C SER A 72 -5.99 -16.29 -4.84
N TYR A 73 -4.95 -15.45 -4.89
CA TYR A 73 -5.02 -14.22 -5.69
C TYR A 73 -4.92 -14.47 -7.19
N LEU A 74 -4.25 -15.55 -7.59
CA LEU A 74 -4.28 -16.05 -8.96
C LEU A 74 -5.68 -16.55 -9.37
N SER A 75 -6.41 -17.16 -8.43
CA SER A 75 -7.82 -17.54 -8.59
C SER A 75 -8.73 -16.31 -8.64
N TYR A 76 -8.50 -15.33 -7.75
CA TYR A 76 -9.30 -14.11 -7.67
C TYR A 76 -9.31 -13.34 -9.00
N SER A 77 -8.13 -13.10 -9.58
CA SER A 77 -7.99 -12.27 -10.80
C SER A 77 -8.30 -13.00 -12.10
N VAL A 78 -8.51 -14.33 -12.08
CA VAL A 78 -8.75 -15.12 -13.31
C VAL A 78 -10.00 -14.68 -14.07
N ILE A 79 -10.97 -14.10 -13.37
CA ILE A 79 -12.32 -13.83 -13.88
C ILE A 79 -12.37 -12.71 -14.94
N ALA A 80 -11.46 -11.73 -14.86
CA ALA A 80 -11.50 -10.49 -15.64
C ALA A 80 -11.56 -10.65 -17.18
N PRO A 81 -10.79 -11.55 -17.81
CA PRO A 81 -10.70 -11.58 -19.29
C PRO A 81 -11.89 -12.17 -20.03
N PHE A 82 -12.80 -12.87 -19.36
CA PHE A 82 -13.85 -13.64 -20.04
C PHE A 82 -15.21 -13.64 -19.33
N TYR A 83 -15.29 -13.32 -18.03
CA TYR A 83 -16.58 -13.31 -17.34
C TYR A 83 -17.54 -12.22 -17.84
N PRO A 84 -17.12 -10.97 -18.11
CA PRO A 84 -18.07 -9.97 -18.61
C PRO A 84 -18.68 -10.40 -19.97
N GLN A 85 -17.89 -11.02 -20.85
CA GLN A 85 -18.37 -11.65 -22.07
C GLN A 85 -19.47 -12.69 -21.80
N GLU A 86 -19.21 -13.65 -20.92
CA GLU A 86 -20.13 -14.76 -20.62
C GLU A 86 -21.41 -14.26 -19.92
N ALA A 87 -21.27 -13.29 -19.03
CA ALA A 87 -22.39 -12.59 -18.41
C ALA A 87 -23.26 -11.87 -19.46
N SER A 88 -22.63 -11.16 -20.41
CA SER A 88 -23.28 -10.47 -21.52
C SER A 88 -24.03 -11.45 -22.44
N LEU A 89 -23.44 -12.62 -22.74
CA LEU A 89 -24.09 -13.69 -23.52
C LEU A 89 -25.34 -14.25 -22.84
N LYS A 90 -25.35 -14.30 -21.51
CA LYS A 90 -26.52 -14.69 -20.71
C LYS A 90 -27.51 -13.53 -20.51
N GLY A 91 -27.30 -12.35 -21.11
CA GLY A 91 -28.19 -11.20 -21.05
C GLY A 91 -27.99 -10.30 -19.81
N MET A 92 -26.91 -10.48 -19.05
CA MET A 92 -26.55 -9.61 -17.94
C MET A 92 -26.01 -8.26 -18.47
N ARG A 93 -26.44 -7.16 -17.85
CA ARG A 93 -25.88 -5.83 -18.13
C ARG A 93 -24.45 -5.70 -17.59
N GLU A 94 -23.61 -4.90 -18.25
CA GLU A 94 -22.20 -4.71 -17.83
C GLU A 94 -22.10 -4.05 -16.44
N ALA A 95 -23.06 -3.19 -16.09
CA ALA A 95 -23.17 -2.64 -14.74
C ALA A 95 -23.32 -3.72 -13.65
N VAL A 96 -24.12 -4.75 -13.93
CA VAL A 96 -24.33 -5.87 -12.98
C VAL A 96 -23.09 -6.74 -12.91
N SER A 97 -22.39 -6.96 -14.03
CA SER A 97 -21.08 -7.60 -14.04
C SER A 97 -20.10 -6.86 -13.14
N GLY A 98 -19.99 -5.53 -13.27
CA GLY A 98 -19.17 -4.68 -12.40
C GLY A 98 -19.48 -4.86 -10.91
N PHE A 99 -20.75 -4.98 -10.51
CA PHE A 99 -21.12 -5.26 -9.13
C PHE A 99 -20.69 -6.65 -8.64
N VAL A 100 -20.63 -7.65 -9.53
CA VAL A 100 -20.11 -9.00 -9.19
C VAL A 100 -18.61 -8.96 -8.88
N PHE A 101 -17.83 -8.08 -9.53
CA PHE A 101 -16.43 -7.86 -9.14
C PHE A 101 -16.37 -7.14 -7.78
N SER A 102 -17.13 -6.07 -7.60
CA SER A 102 -17.12 -5.27 -6.37
C SER A 102 -17.57 -6.03 -5.12
N VAL A 103 -18.53 -6.96 -5.23
CA VAL A 103 -19.06 -7.68 -4.06
C VAL A 103 -17.98 -8.48 -3.35
N TYR A 104 -16.95 -8.94 -4.07
CA TYR A 104 -15.82 -9.65 -3.48
C TYR A 104 -15.07 -8.75 -2.49
N ALA A 105 -14.67 -7.56 -2.92
CA ALA A 105 -13.96 -6.59 -2.08
C ALA A 105 -14.84 -6.09 -0.91
N VAL A 106 -16.14 -5.86 -1.14
CA VAL A 106 -17.10 -5.50 -0.06
C VAL A 106 -17.14 -6.59 1.00
N THR A 107 -17.29 -7.84 0.57
CA THR A 107 -17.38 -8.99 1.47
C THR A 107 -16.08 -9.16 2.24
N MET A 108 -14.92 -9.04 1.57
CA MET A 108 -13.62 -9.14 2.21
C MET A 108 -13.44 -8.05 3.27
N MET A 109 -13.81 -6.80 2.98
CA MET A 109 -13.76 -5.68 3.91
C MET A 109 -14.65 -5.89 5.14
N VAL A 110 -15.86 -6.44 4.97
CA VAL A 110 -16.81 -6.70 6.07
C VAL A 110 -16.40 -7.90 6.92
N PHE A 111 -15.97 -9.01 6.31
CA PHE A 111 -15.71 -10.27 7.01
C PHE A 111 -14.32 -10.35 7.64
N SER A 112 -13.32 -9.63 7.13
CA SER A 112 -11.96 -9.60 7.72
C SER A 112 -11.95 -9.24 9.22
N PRO A 113 -12.59 -8.14 9.68
CA PRO A 113 -12.65 -7.84 11.11
C PRO A 113 -13.49 -8.83 11.92
N ILE A 114 -14.49 -9.47 11.30
CA ILE A 114 -15.30 -10.52 11.94
C ILE A 114 -14.41 -11.74 12.24
N PHE A 115 -13.63 -12.21 11.27
CA PHE A 115 -12.68 -13.30 11.48
C PHE A 115 -11.59 -12.92 12.48
N GLY A 116 -11.11 -11.68 12.46
CA GLY A 116 -10.15 -11.18 13.46
C GLY A 116 -10.65 -11.33 14.89
N LYS A 117 -11.93 -11.03 15.15
CA LYS A 117 -12.59 -11.23 16.45
C LYS A 117 -12.92 -12.69 16.76
N LEU A 118 -13.05 -13.53 15.73
CA LEU A 118 -13.40 -14.95 15.88
C LEU A 118 -12.17 -15.82 16.20
N VAL A 119 -10.96 -15.37 15.86
CA VAL A 119 -9.70 -16.10 16.05
C VAL A 119 -9.48 -16.58 17.50
N PRO A 120 -9.69 -15.76 18.55
CA PRO A 120 -9.51 -16.22 19.93
C PRO A 120 -10.46 -17.35 20.35
N ARG A 121 -11.62 -17.49 19.69
CA ARG A 121 -12.64 -18.51 20.03
C ARG A 121 -12.50 -19.79 19.23
N VAL A 122 -12.21 -19.68 17.93
CA VAL A 122 -12.22 -20.80 16.97
C VAL A 122 -10.80 -21.31 16.67
N GLY A 123 -9.78 -20.47 16.92
CA GLY A 123 -8.38 -20.77 16.67
C GLY A 123 -7.93 -20.41 15.24
N THR A 124 -6.70 -19.90 15.13
CA THR A 124 -6.12 -19.42 13.86
C THR A 124 -6.03 -20.52 12.80
N LYS A 125 -5.66 -21.75 13.18
CA LYS A 125 -5.54 -22.87 12.23
C LYS A 125 -6.87 -23.22 11.59
N THR A 126 -7.93 -23.32 12.39
CA THR A 126 -9.27 -23.66 11.91
C THR A 126 -9.77 -22.64 10.90
N ILE A 127 -9.59 -21.35 11.19
CA ILE A 127 -9.98 -20.26 10.30
C ILE A 127 -9.12 -20.26 9.02
N PHE A 128 -7.82 -20.50 9.12
CA PHE A 128 -6.91 -20.58 7.97
C PHE A 128 -7.31 -21.71 7.00
N PHE A 129 -7.41 -22.94 7.50
CA PHE A 129 -7.75 -24.10 6.65
C PHE A 129 -9.20 -24.07 6.19
N GLY A 130 -10.13 -23.62 7.04
CA GLY A 130 -11.52 -23.40 6.63
C GLY A 130 -11.61 -22.39 5.49
N GLY A 131 -10.89 -21.26 5.60
CA GLY A 131 -10.85 -20.22 4.58
C GLY A 131 -10.37 -20.72 3.22
N ILE A 132 -9.27 -21.48 3.19
CA ILE A 132 -8.75 -22.08 1.94
C ILE A 132 -9.77 -23.03 1.33
N PHE A 133 -10.41 -23.87 2.14
CA PHE A 133 -11.44 -24.80 1.66
C PHE A 133 -12.62 -24.06 1.03
N PHE A 134 -13.17 -23.06 1.72
CA PHE A 134 -14.29 -22.27 1.20
C PHE A 134 -13.90 -21.49 -0.06
N ALA A 135 -12.73 -20.86 -0.10
CA ALA A 135 -12.25 -20.13 -1.27
C ALA A 135 -12.08 -21.05 -2.50
N GLY A 136 -11.38 -22.18 -2.32
CA GLY A 136 -11.15 -23.13 -3.41
C GLY A 136 -12.44 -23.79 -3.90
N ALA A 137 -13.30 -24.25 -2.98
CA ALA A 137 -14.57 -24.88 -3.32
C ALA A 137 -15.53 -23.90 -4.01
N ALA A 138 -15.64 -22.67 -3.50
CA ALA A 138 -16.46 -21.63 -4.14
C ALA A 138 -15.95 -21.30 -5.54
N ASN A 139 -14.63 -21.16 -5.73
CA ASN A 139 -14.07 -20.92 -7.05
C ASN A 139 -14.38 -22.08 -8.03
N THR A 140 -14.24 -23.33 -7.60
CA THR A 140 -14.64 -24.49 -8.42
C THR A 140 -16.14 -24.48 -8.74
N MET A 141 -17.00 -24.12 -7.77
CA MET A 141 -18.44 -23.95 -7.99
C MET A 141 -18.76 -22.83 -8.98
N PHE A 142 -17.95 -21.77 -9.02
CA PHE A 142 -18.11 -20.67 -9.97
C PHE A 142 -18.01 -21.17 -11.42
N GLY A 143 -17.16 -22.17 -11.69
CA GLY A 143 -17.06 -22.79 -13.01
C GLY A 143 -18.30 -23.55 -13.47
N LEU A 144 -19.15 -24.01 -12.54
CA LEU A 144 -20.41 -24.70 -12.84
C LEU A 144 -21.52 -23.74 -13.28
N LEU A 145 -21.32 -22.42 -13.16
CA LEU A 145 -22.32 -21.41 -13.54
C LEU A 145 -22.63 -21.44 -15.04
N ASN A 146 -21.73 -21.97 -15.88
CA ASN A 146 -22.00 -22.09 -17.31
C ASN A 146 -23.21 -22.98 -17.64
N MET A 147 -23.55 -23.93 -16.76
CA MET A 147 -24.69 -24.85 -16.92
C MET A 147 -26.04 -24.17 -16.68
N VAL A 148 -26.04 -22.93 -16.20
CA VAL A 148 -27.26 -22.17 -15.92
C VAL A 148 -27.61 -21.31 -17.11
N ASP A 149 -28.77 -21.54 -17.72
CA ASP A 149 -29.24 -20.76 -18.87
C ASP A 149 -30.10 -19.54 -18.48
N ASP A 150 -30.74 -19.58 -17.31
CA ASP A 150 -31.56 -18.47 -16.83
C ASP A 150 -30.70 -17.30 -16.32
N THR A 151 -30.92 -16.11 -16.87
CA THR A 151 -30.15 -14.89 -16.55
C THR A 151 -30.23 -14.52 -15.08
N LEU A 152 -31.42 -14.61 -14.47
CA LEU A 152 -31.64 -14.21 -13.08
C LEU A 152 -30.94 -15.19 -12.12
N LEU A 153 -31.05 -16.48 -12.41
CA LEU A 153 -30.40 -17.54 -11.64
C LEU A 153 -28.88 -17.48 -11.79
N PHE A 154 -28.36 -17.27 -13.01
CA PHE A 154 -26.94 -17.05 -13.27
C PHE A 154 -26.42 -15.85 -12.45
N THR A 155 -27.11 -14.71 -12.54
CA THR A 155 -26.76 -13.49 -11.78
C THR A 155 -26.73 -13.74 -10.28
N THR A 156 -27.81 -14.34 -9.75
CA THR A 156 -27.94 -14.60 -8.31
C THR A 156 -26.84 -15.52 -7.82
N LEU A 157 -26.57 -16.61 -8.54
CA LEU A 157 -25.51 -17.54 -8.18
C LEU A 157 -24.12 -16.91 -8.32
N SER A 158 -23.87 -16.06 -9.32
CA SER A 158 -22.60 -15.31 -9.43
C SER A 158 -22.31 -14.50 -8.17
N PHE A 159 -23.29 -13.76 -7.65
CA PHE A 159 -23.16 -13.03 -6.38
C PHE A 159 -22.93 -13.96 -5.20
N VAL A 160 -23.75 -15.00 -5.06
CA VAL A 160 -23.68 -15.94 -3.93
C VAL A 160 -22.32 -16.62 -3.88
N VAL A 161 -21.87 -17.19 -4.99
CA VAL A 161 -20.59 -17.90 -5.06
C VAL A 161 -19.41 -16.93 -4.83
N ARG A 162 -19.47 -15.70 -5.36
CA ARG A 162 -18.42 -14.68 -5.10
C ARG A 162 -18.36 -14.25 -3.65
N ILE A 163 -19.51 -14.14 -2.96
CA ILE A 163 -19.55 -13.87 -1.52
C ILE A 163 -18.91 -15.03 -0.76
N PHE A 164 -19.23 -16.29 -1.08
CA PHE A 164 -18.60 -17.45 -0.43
C PHE A 164 -17.09 -17.50 -0.65
N GLU A 165 -16.63 -17.22 -1.87
CA GLU A 165 -15.21 -17.13 -2.20
C GLU A 165 -14.51 -16.04 -1.37
N ALA A 166 -15.10 -14.84 -1.31
CA ALA A 166 -14.58 -13.71 -0.56
C ALA A 166 -14.59 -13.93 0.97
N VAL A 167 -15.59 -14.63 1.51
CA VAL A 167 -15.61 -15.05 2.93
C VAL A 167 -14.44 -16.00 3.21
N GLY A 168 -14.19 -16.96 2.33
CA GLY A 168 -13.03 -17.85 2.41
C GLY A 168 -11.72 -17.07 2.37
N ALA A 169 -11.62 -16.09 1.46
CA ALA A 169 -10.48 -15.21 1.32
C ALA A 169 -10.20 -14.34 2.55
N ALA A 170 -11.25 -13.71 3.09
CA ALA A 170 -11.16 -12.95 4.33
C ALA A 170 -10.68 -13.81 5.50
N ALA A 171 -11.16 -15.05 5.59
CA ALA A 171 -10.78 -15.99 6.65
C ALA A 171 -9.29 -16.36 6.58
N PHE A 172 -8.81 -16.89 5.45
CA PHE A 172 -7.40 -17.29 5.34
C PHE A 172 -6.47 -16.08 5.35
N GLY A 173 -6.86 -14.94 4.77
CA GLY A 173 -6.07 -13.71 4.75
C GLY A 173 -5.86 -13.17 6.16
N THR A 174 -6.94 -13.06 6.95
CA THR A 174 -6.87 -12.63 8.35
C THR A 174 -6.03 -13.59 9.19
N ALA A 175 -6.21 -14.90 9.02
CA ALA A 175 -5.42 -15.89 9.74
C ALA A 175 -3.94 -15.86 9.33
N SER A 176 -3.63 -15.64 8.05
CA SER A 176 -2.26 -15.46 7.53
C SER A 176 -1.56 -14.33 8.26
N TYR A 177 -2.23 -13.18 8.38
CA TYR A 177 -1.69 -12.01 9.06
C TYR A 177 -1.39 -12.30 10.53
N ILE A 178 -2.29 -12.97 11.24
CA ILE A 178 -2.09 -13.32 12.66
C ILE A 178 -0.92 -14.31 12.83
N VAL A 179 -0.75 -15.26 11.90
CA VAL A 179 0.42 -16.15 11.88
C VAL A 179 1.71 -15.34 11.72
N VAL A 180 1.73 -14.35 10.82
CA VAL A 180 2.90 -13.47 10.63
C VAL A 180 3.24 -12.70 11.91
N LEU A 181 2.25 -12.06 12.53
CA LEU A 181 2.43 -11.30 13.77
C LEU A 181 2.99 -12.15 14.92
N ASN A 182 2.58 -13.41 15.01
CA ASN A 182 3.02 -14.31 16.08
C ASN A 182 4.40 -14.93 15.82
N LEU A 183 4.71 -15.31 14.58
CA LEU A 183 5.94 -16.06 14.27
C LEU A 183 7.11 -15.17 13.86
N TYR A 184 6.86 -13.92 13.47
CA TYR A 184 7.87 -13.00 12.96
C TYR A 184 7.79 -11.60 13.59
N PRO A 185 7.64 -11.45 14.91
CA PRO A 185 7.42 -10.15 15.54
C PRO A 185 8.49 -9.11 15.17
N ASP A 186 9.75 -9.51 15.00
CA ASP A 186 10.87 -8.63 14.67
C ASP A 186 11.00 -8.31 13.17
N HIS A 187 10.27 -9.03 12.30
CA HIS A 187 10.45 -9.02 10.84
C HIS A 187 9.12 -9.00 10.06
N ILE A 188 8.06 -8.46 10.66
CA ILE A 188 6.72 -8.41 10.06
C ILE A 188 6.75 -7.76 8.68
N SER A 189 7.36 -6.59 8.55
CA SER A 189 7.39 -5.83 7.29
C SER A 189 8.09 -6.58 6.16
N THR A 190 9.18 -7.31 6.46
CA THR A 190 9.90 -8.12 5.47
C THR A 190 9.07 -9.32 5.03
N VAL A 191 8.46 -10.04 5.98
CA VAL A 191 7.63 -11.21 5.69
C VAL A 191 6.38 -10.80 4.92
N PHE A 192 5.73 -9.71 5.34
CA PHE A 192 4.59 -9.13 4.66
C PHE A 192 4.96 -8.73 3.22
N GLY A 193 6.10 -8.06 3.02
CA GLY A 193 6.59 -7.72 1.67
C GLY A 193 6.79 -8.94 0.76
N ILE A 194 7.27 -10.07 1.30
CA ILE A 194 7.38 -11.33 0.54
C ILE A 194 6.00 -11.88 0.18
N ILE A 195 5.05 -11.89 1.12
CA ILE A 195 3.67 -12.35 0.88
C ILE A 195 2.99 -11.47 -0.17
N GLU A 196 3.08 -10.15 -0.04
CA GLU A 196 2.51 -9.18 -1.00
C GLU A 196 3.14 -9.31 -2.40
N THR A 197 4.43 -9.66 -2.47
CA THR A 197 5.07 -9.99 -3.75
C THR A 197 4.41 -11.21 -4.38
N CYS A 198 4.16 -12.27 -3.61
CA CYS A 198 3.45 -13.46 -4.09
C CYS A 198 2.00 -13.15 -4.50
N VAL A 199 1.30 -12.29 -3.75
CA VAL A 199 -0.04 -11.78 -4.09
C VAL A 199 -0.01 -11.08 -5.44
N GLY A 200 0.91 -10.11 -5.61
CA GLY A 200 1.07 -9.36 -6.86
C GLY A 200 1.37 -10.26 -8.06
N VAL A 201 2.27 -11.24 -7.92
CA VAL A 201 2.56 -12.22 -8.99
C VAL A 201 1.35 -13.10 -9.30
N GLY A 202 0.60 -13.51 -8.28
CA GLY A 202 -0.65 -14.26 -8.45
C GLY A 202 -1.68 -13.47 -9.24
N MET A 203 -1.98 -12.23 -8.80
CA MET A 203 -2.90 -11.33 -9.50
C MET A 203 -2.47 -11.09 -10.94
N SER A 204 -1.16 -10.99 -11.18
CA SER A 204 -0.57 -10.77 -12.51
C SER A 204 -0.77 -11.93 -13.47
N LEU A 205 -0.54 -13.15 -13.00
CA LEU A 205 -0.60 -14.35 -13.84
C LEU A 205 -2.03 -14.87 -14.03
N GLY A 206 -2.95 -14.54 -13.13
CA GLY A 206 -4.35 -15.01 -13.16
C GLY A 206 -5.05 -14.75 -14.50
N PRO A 207 -5.13 -13.50 -15.00
CA PRO A 207 -5.77 -13.19 -16.27
C PRO A 207 -5.13 -13.91 -17.47
N ALA A 208 -3.80 -14.01 -17.49
CA ALA A 208 -3.07 -14.65 -18.58
C ALA A 208 -3.37 -16.15 -18.66
N ILE A 209 -3.24 -16.84 -17.52
CA ILE A 209 -3.53 -18.27 -17.40
C ILE A 209 -5.01 -18.52 -17.63
N GLY A 210 -5.87 -17.65 -17.09
CA GLY A 210 -7.32 -17.68 -17.25
C GLY A 210 -7.77 -17.60 -18.69
N GLY A 211 -7.28 -16.62 -19.44
CA GLY A 211 -7.60 -16.45 -20.86
C GLY A 211 -7.16 -17.66 -21.70
N VAL A 212 -5.98 -18.21 -21.45
CA VAL A 212 -5.50 -19.43 -22.14
C VAL A 212 -6.36 -20.66 -21.80
N LEU A 213 -6.67 -20.88 -20.52
CA LEU A 213 -7.52 -21.99 -20.09
C LEU A 213 -8.95 -21.85 -20.64
N TYR A 214 -9.48 -20.63 -20.69
CA TYR A 214 -10.79 -20.34 -21.24
C TYR A 214 -10.83 -20.67 -22.74
N SER A 215 -9.82 -20.26 -23.51
CA SER A 215 -9.73 -20.60 -24.93
C SER A 215 -9.55 -22.10 -25.19
N ALA A 216 -8.96 -22.84 -24.24
CA ALA A 216 -8.73 -24.28 -24.37
C ALA A 216 -9.94 -25.14 -24.01
N GLY A 217 -10.77 -24.72 -23.03
CA GLY A 217 -11.84 -25.56 -22.49
C GLY A 217 -13.10 -24.82 -22.03
N GLY A 218 -13.28 -23.57 -22.43
CA GLY A 218 -14.44 -22.73 -22.12
C GLY A 218 -14.47 -22.23 -20.68
N PHE A 219 -15.61 -21.63 -20.30
CA PHE A 219 -15.82 -20.94 -19.02
C PHE A 219 -15.41 -21.74 -17.78
N GLY A 220 -15.77 -23.04 -17.71
CA GLY A 220 -15.54 -23.83 -16.50
C GLY A 220 -14.07 -24.17 -16.24
N LEU A 221 -13.26 -24.35 -17.30
CA LEU A 221 -11.90 -24.91 -17.17
C LEU A 221 -10.96 -24.05 -16.29
N PRO A 222 -10.87 -22.71 -16.45
CA PRO A 222 -10.09 -21.86 -15.56
C PRO A 222 -10.42 -22.07 -14.08
N PHE A 223 -11.71 -22.10 -13.74
CA PHE A 223 -12.17 -22.21 -12.36
C PHE A 223 -11.95 -23.60 -11.76
N TYR A 224 -12.12 -24.67 -12.55
CA TYR A 224 -11.84 -26.02 -12.09
C TYR A 224 -10.36 -26.21 -11.78
N VAL A 225 -9.48 -25.76 -12.68
CA VAL A 225 -8.03 -25.90 -12.50
C VAL A 225 -7.56 -25.06 -11.31
N LEU A 226 -7.91 -23.78 -11.27
CA LEU A 226 -7.42 -22.88 -10.23
C LEU A 226 -8.06 -23.13 -8.86
N GLY A 227 -9.36 -23.43 -8.81
CA GLY A 227 -10.03 -23.85 -7.57
C GLY A 227 -9.44 -25.14 -7.00
N SER A 228 -9.15 -26.12 -7.87
CA SER A 228 -8.45 -27.35 -7.45
C SER A 228 -7.03 -27.06 -6.98
N CYS A 229 -6.30 -26.14 -7.60
CA CYS A 229 -4.98 -25.71 -7.13
C CYS A 229 -5.03 -25.08 -5.73
N VAL A 230 -6.00 -24.20 -5.47
CA VAL A 230 -6.23 -23.63 -4.12
C VAL A 230 -6.55 -24.74 -3.13
N MET A 231 -7.45 -25.66 -3.46
CA MET A 231 -7.78 -26.80 -2.60
C MET A 231 -6.57 -27.72 -2.35
N ALA A 232 -5.70 -27.94 -3.35
CA ALA A 232 -4.50 -28.75 -3.21
C ALA A 232 -3.48 -28.15 -2.23
N THR A 233 -3.55 -26.84 -1.95
CA THR A 233 -2.73 -26.23 -0.90
C THR A 233 -3.11 -26.69 0.51
N LEU A 234 -4.34 -27.17 0.74
CA LEU A 234 -4.81 -27.65 2.04
C LEU A 234 -3.95 -28.79 2.59
N PRO A 235 -3.81 -29.96 1.93
CA PRO A 235 -3.01 -31.06 2.46
C PRO A 235 -1.53 -30.68 2.61
N ILE A 236 -0.99 -29.87 1.70
CA ILE A 236 0.40 -29.37 1.77
C ILE A 236 0.59 -28.55 3.04
N CYS A 237 -0.26 -27.54 3.24
CA CYS A 237 -0.18 -26.65 4.40
C CYS A 237 -0.50 -27.37 5.71
N TRP A 238 -1.43 -28.33 5.70
CA TRP A 238 -1.78 -29.11 6.87
C TRP A 238 -0.59 -29.91 7.40
N ILE A 239 0.17 -30.55 6.50
CA ILE A 239 1.37 -31.31 6.85
C ILE A 239 2.48 -30.38 7.34
N LEU A 240 2.74 -29.29 6.61
CA LEU A 240 3.88 -28.39 6.90
C LEU A 240 3.65 -27.53 8.15
N MET A 241 2.41 -27.11 8.44
CA MET A 241 2.06 -26.22 9.55
C MET A 241 1.52 -26.93 10.79
N ARG A 242 1.63 -28.27 10.87
CA ARG A 242 1.09 -29.08 11.97
C ARG A 242 1.52 -28.59 13.35
N ASN A 243 2.78 -28.18 13.50
CA ASN A 243 3.40 -27.89 14.80
C ASN A 243 3.33 -26.42 15.24
N ILE A 244 2.63 -25.56 14.49
CA ILE A 244 2.54 -24.13 14.85
C ILE A 244 1.62 -23.96 16.07
N THR A 245 2.08 -23.24 17.08
CA THR A 245 1.21 -22.77 18.17
C THR A 245 1.07 -21.26 18.02
N VAL A 246 -0.11 -20.81 17.61
CA VAL A 246 -0.41 -19.38 17.50
C VAL A 246 -1.15 -18.99 18.77
N GLN A 247 -0.55 -18.12 19.57
CA GLN A 247 -1.26 -17.59 20.74
C GLN A 247 -2.25 -16.50 20.28
N SER A 248 -3.40 -16.46 20.94
CA SER A 248 -4.39 -15.40 20.73
C SER A 248 -3.89 -14.13 21.43
N THR A 249 -3.02 -13.37 20.78
CA THR A 249 -2.59 -12.07 21.30
C THR A 249 -3.74 -11.08 21.19
N THR A 250 -4.11 -10.47 22.32
CA THR A 250 -4.97 -9.29 22.36
C THR A 250 -4.27 -8.16 21.61
N THR A 251 -4.80 -7.78 20.46
CA THR A 251 -4.35 -6.61 19.71
C THR A 251 -4.54 -5.37 20.58
N ARG A 252 -3.47 -4.59 20.79
CA ARG A 252 -3.53 -3.30 21.50
C ARG A 252 -4.53 -2.39 20.78
N GLN A 253 -5.46 -1.78 21.52
CA GLN A 253 -6.43 -0.80 21.00
C GLN A 253 -5.76 0.55 20.71
N GLU A 254 -4.83 0.57 19.77
CA GLU A 254 -4.46 1.85 19.16
C GLU A 254 -5.56 2.23 18.16
N SER A 255 -5.94 3.51 18.13
CA SER A 255 -7.14 3.95 17.40
C SER A 255 -6.80 4.46 15.99
N TYR A 256 -7.48 3.93 14.97
CA TYR A 256 -7.43 4.46 13.59
C TYR A 256 -7.78 5.95 13.52
N LEU A 257 -8.57 6.47 14.48
CA LEU A 257 -8.92 7.88 14.55
C LEU A 257 -7.70 8.78 14.82
N THR A 258 -6.68 8.26 15.51
CA THR A 258 -5.44 9.00 15.74
C THR A 258 -4.66 9.19 14.44
N LEU A 259 -4.60 8.16 13.59
CA LEU A 259 -3.99 8.22 12.26
C LEU A 259 -4.71 9.22 11.35
N LEU A 260 -6.05 9.18 11.33
CA LEU A 260 -6.86 10.05 10.48
C LEU A 260 -6.85 11.52 10.91
N LYS A 261 -6.36 11.86 12.10
CA LYS A 261 -6.15 13.27 12.51
C LYS A 261 -4.96 13.91 11.80
N VAL A 262 -4.01 13.12 11.29
CA VAL A 262 -2.84 13.63 10.59
C VAL A 262 -3.22 14.00 9.15
N PRO A 263 -3.15 15.28 8.73
CA PRO A 263 -3.61 15.72 7.41
C PRO A 263 -2.93 14.99 6.24
N GLN A 264 -1.62 14.68 6.39
CA GLN A 264 -0.87 13.91 5.40
C GLN A 264 -1.50 12.53 5.16
N VAL A 265 -1.94 11.85 6.22
CA VAL A 265 -2.54 10.51 6.13
C VAL A 265 -3.83 10.57 5.31
N ILE A 266 -4.67 11.59 5.53
CA ILE A 266 -5.92 11.77 4.76
C ILE A 266 -5.61 11.94 3.27
N VAL A 267 -4.67 12.81 2.92
CA VAL A 267 -4.28 13.04 1.50
C VAL A 267 -3.79 11.75 0.86
N VAL A 268 -2.93 11.00 1.54
CA VAL A 268 -2.41 9.72 1.03
C VAL A 268 -3.52 8.66 0.92
N CYS A 269 -4.48 8.63 1.85
CA CYS A 269 -5.65 7.75 1.77
C CYS A 269 -6.50 8.06 0.53
N ILE A 270 -6.75 9.34 0.21
CA ILE A 270 -7.50 9.72 -1.00
C ILE A 270 -6.74 9.31 -2.27
N ILE A 271 -5.42 9.54 -2.32
CA ILE A 271 -4.56 9.09 -3.43
C ILE A 271 -4.66 7.57 -3.62
N LEU A 272 -4.62 6.82 -2.52
CA LEU A 272 -4.70 5.37 -2.51
C LEU A 272 -6.07 4.87 -3.01
N VAL A 273 -7.17 5.46 -2.55
CA VAL A 273 -8.54 5.13 -3.02
C VAL A 273 -8.68 5.41 -4.51
N VAL A 274 -8.20 6.56 -4.99
CA VAL A 274 -8.30 6.93 -6.41
C VAL A 274 -7.41 6.06 -7.29
N GLY A 275 -6.18 5.75 -6.84
CA GLY A 275 -5.29 4.85 -7.57
C GLY A 275 -5.88 3.43 -7.71
N SER A 276 -6.41 2.88 -6.62
CA SER A 276 -7.05 1.56 -6.62
C SER A 276 -8.38 1.54 -7.38
N LEU A 277 -9.17 2.61 -7.31
CA LEU A 277 -10.35 2.80 -8.16
C LEU A 277 -9.99 2.80 -9.65
N SER A 278 -8.92 3.50 -10.04
CA SER A 278 -8.44 3.52 -11.43
C SER A 278 -8.00 2.14 -11.92
N GLN A 279 -7.39 1.33 -11.05
CA GLN A 279 -7.00 -0.05 -11.38
C GLN A 279 -8.22 -0.99 -11.43
N GLY A 280 -9.09 -0.95 -10.43
CA GLY A 280 -10.32 -1.76 -10.36
C GLY A 280 -11.34 -1.42 -11.45
N PHE A 281 -11.35 -0.18 -11.95
CA PHE A 281 -12.14 0.22 -13.11
C PHE A 281 -11.86 -0.64 -14.34
N VAL A 282 -10.59 -1.01 -14.57
CA VAL A 282 -10.15 -1.71 -15.79
C VAL A 282 -10.63 -3.17 -15.81
N GLU A 283 -10.77 -3.80 -14.65
CA GLU A 283 -11.08 -5.23 -14.55
C GLU A 283 -12.38 -5.65 -15.26
N PRO A 284 -13.55 -5.04 -14.97
CA PRO A 284 -14.79 -5.41 -15.66
C PRO A 284 -15.01 -4.66 -16.99
N THR A 285 -14.23 -3.61 -17.29
CA THR A 285 -14.51 -2.72 -18.44
C THR A 285 -13.59 -2.95 -19.64
N LEU A 286 -12.38 -3.46 -19.42
CA LEU A 286 -11.41 -3.67 -20.50
C LEU A 286 -11.85 -4.77 -21.46
N GLU A 287 -12.39 -5.89 -20.94
CA GLU A 287 -12.90 -6.98 -21.79
C GLU A 287 -14.03 -6.49 -22.70
N PRO A 288 -15.12 -5.87 -22.19
CA PRO A 288 -16.19 -5.40 -23.06
C PRO A 288 -15.70 -4.42 -24.12
N HIS A 289 -14.80 -3.49 -23.77
CA HIS A 289 -14.21 -2.57 -24.73
C HIS A 289 -13.45 -3.30 -25.84
N MET A 290 -12.57 -4.23 -25.49
CA MET A 290 -11.77 -4.97 -26.46
C MET A 290 -12.61 -5.88 -27.35
N ARG A 291 -13.67 -6.49 -26.81
CA ARG A 291 -14.62 -7.30 -27.57
C ARG A 291 -15.47 -6.46 -28.51
N GLN A 292 -16.01 -5.33 -28.05
CA GLN A 292 -16.92 -4.50 -28.86
C GLN A 292 -16.20 -3.72 -29.96
N GLU A 293 -15.02 -3.15 -29.66
CA GLU A 293 -14.29 -2.29 -30.62
C GLU A 293 -13.36 -3.09 -31.53
N PHE A 294 -12.75 -4.17 -31.04
CA PHE A 294 -11.70 -4.90 -31.76
C PHE A 294 -12.04 -6.37 -32.03
N ASN A 295 -13.20 -6.87 -31.56
CA ASN A 295 -13.58 -8.28 -31.64
C ASN A 295 -12.49 -9.22 -31.08
N ALA A 296 -11.82 -8.79 -30.00
CA ALA A 296 -10.73 -9.53 -29.39
C ALA A 296 -11.25 -10.70 -28.55
N GLY A 297 -10.54 -11.83 -28.57
CA GLY A 297 -10.81 -12.98 -27.70
C GLY A 297 -10.23 -12.82 -26.30
N ALA A 298 -10.69 -13.65 -25.36
CA ALA A 298 -10.26 -13.65 -23.97
C ALA A 298 -8.76 -13.97 -23.77
N ASP A 299 -8.14 -14.70 -24.69
CA ASP A 299 -6.69 -14.95 -24.71
C ASP A 299 -5.91 -13.65 -24.90
N ILE A 300 -6.35 -12.80 -25.84
CA ILE A 300 -5.74 -11.50 -26.10
C ILE A 300 -5.98 -10.56 -24.90
N VAL A 301 -7.20 -10.51 -24.37
CA VAL A 301 -7.52 -9.70 -23.18
C VAL A 301 -6.66 -10.14 -21.99
N GLY A 302 -6.47 -11.45 -21.80
CA GLY A 302 -5.59 -12.01 -20.77
C GLY A 302 -4.13 -11.54 -20.91
N VAL A 303 -3.63 -11.41 -22.14
CA VAL A 303 -2.29 -10.84 -22.41
C VAL A 303 -2.20 -9.35 -22.04
N PHE A 304 -3.26 -8.58 -22.23
CA PHE A 304 -3.27 -7.15 -21.85
C PHE A 304 -3.17 -6.99 -20.32
N PHE A 305 -3.95 -7.76 -19.57
CA PHE A 305 -3.83 -7.81 -18.11
C PHE A 305 -2.45 -8.33 -17.65
N LEU A 306 -1.86 -9.31 -18.36
CA LEU A 306 -0.49 -9.74 -18.07
C LEU A 306 0.51 -8.60 -18.23
N ILE A 307 0.38 -7.79 -19.28
CA ILE A 307 1.26 -6.65 -19.55
C ILE A 307 1.09 -5.58 -18.48
N LEU A 308 -0.16 -5.25 -18.11
CA LEU A 308 -0.46 -4.35 -17.00
C LEU A 308 0.30 -4.73 -15.74
N ALA A 309 0.23 -6.02 -15.41
CA ALA A 309 0.75 -6.54 -14.17
C ALA A 309 2.27 -6.76 -14.22
N ALA A 310 2.82 -7.12 -15.39
CA ALA A 310 4.25 -7.20 -15.64
C ALA A 310 4.92 -5.83 -15.53
N THR A 311 4.35 -4.78 -16.14
CA THR A 311 4.91 -3.44 -16.04
C THR A 311 4.83 -2.91 -14.61
N PHE A 312 3.74 -3.15 -13.88
CA PHE A 312 3.67 -2.85 -12.45
C PHE A 312 4.74 -3.61 -11.63
N SER A 313 4.91 -4.91 -11.87
CA SER A 313 5.87 -5.77 -11.14
C SER A 313 7.32 -5.39 -11.40
N ILE A 314 7.66 -4.93 -12.61
CA ILE A 314 9.00 -4.43 -12.94
C ILE A 314 9.23 -3.03 -12.35
N SER A 315 8.20 -2.17 -12.37
CA SER A 315 8.29 -0.79 -11.91
C SER A 315 8.33 -0.67 -10.39
N SER A 316 7.58 -1.51 -9.67
CA SER A 316 7.40 -1.36 -8.22
C SER A 316 8.69 -1.49 -7.40
N PRO A 317 9.65 -2.40 -7.67
CA PRO A 317 10.93 -2.42 -6.95
C PRO A 317 11.79 -1.20 -7.26
N ILE A 318 11.74 -0.70 -8.51
CA ILE A 318 12.48 0.51 -8.92
C ILE A 318 11.94 1.72 -8.18
N VAL A 319 10.61 1.89 -8.15
CA VAL A 319 9.95 2.97 -7.40
C VAL A 319 10.25 2.84 -5.90
N GLY A 320 10.15 1.63 -5.34
CA GLY A 320 10.48 1.37 -3.93
C GLY A 320 11.93 1.76 -3.58
N TRP A 321 12.89 1.43 -4.45
CA TRP A 321 14.27 1.86 -4.28
C TRP A 321 14.46 3.38 -4.36
N ILE A 322 13.70 4.07 -5.22
CA ILE A 322 13.69 5.55 -5.29
C ILE A 322 13.09 6.15 -4.02
N CYS A 323 12.00 5.56 -3.48
CA CYS A 323 11.37 5.99 -2.23
C CYS A 323 12.34 5.93 -1.05
N MET A 324 13.15 4.87 -0.96
CA MET A 324 14.16 4.75 0.10
C MET A 324 15.24 5.84 0.04
N LYS A 325 15.44 6.48 -1.11
CA LYS A 325 16.46 7.52 -1.33
C LYS A 325 15.93 8.95 -1.24
N THR A 326 14.61 9.11 -1.24
CA THR A 326 13.96 10.41 -1.45
C THR A 326 13.07 10.72 -0.26
N GLU A 327 13.33 11.83 0.43
CA GLU A 327 12.48 12.27 1.55
C GLU A 327 11.11 12.80 1.08
N GLN A 328 11.04 13.27 -0.17
CA GLN A 328 9.84 13.87 -0.77
C GLN A 328 8.99 12.82 -1.51
N ARG A 329 8.10 12.14 -0.77
CA ARG A 329 7.24 11.06 -1.31
C ARG A 329 5.99 11.56 -2.06
N ILE A 330 5.43 12.70 -1.66
CA ILE A 330 4.19 13.25 -2.23
C ILE A 330 4.35 13.67 -3.70
N PRO A 331 5.44 14.36 -4.11
CA PRO A 331 5.68 14.66 -5.53
C PRO A 331 5.72 13.41 -6.42
N MET A 332 6.27 12.29 -5.93
CA MET A 332 6.25 11.03 -6.68
C MET A 332 4.82 10.56 -6.92
N MET A 333 3.98 10.58 -5.88
CA MET A 333 2.57 10.19 -6.00
C MET A 333 1.81 11.08 -6.99
N ILE A 334 2.07 12.40 -6.98
CA ILE A 334 1.47 13.35 -7.94
C ILE A 334 1.88 13.02 -9.37
N VAL A 335 3.16 12.77 -9.63
CA VAL A 335 3.65 12.38 -10.97
C VAL A 335 2.97 11.09 -11.43
N GLY A 336 2.85 10.11 -10.53
CA GLY A 336 2.13 8.86 -10.80
C GLY A 336 0.67 9.11 -11.19
N LEU A 337 -0.06 9.95 -10.45
CA LEU A 337 -1.46 10.29 -10.75
C LEU A 337 -1.65 11.08 -12.04
N VAL A 338 -0.72 11.97 -12.39
CA VAL A 338 -0.76 12.70 -13.68
C VAL A 338 -0.54 11.72 -14.84
N LEU A 339 0.42 10.80 -14.71
CA LEU A 339 0.63 9.75 -15.71
C LEU A 339 -0.59 8.82 -15.80
N LEU A 340 -1.19 8.46 -14.66
CA LEU A 340 -2.40 7.62 -14.58
C LEU A 340 -3.58 8.28 -15.29
N SER A 341 -3.78 9.59 -15.08
CA SER A 341 -4.79 10.38 -15.79
C SER A 341 -4.55 10.38 -17.30
N GLY A 342 -3.30 10.63 -17.72
CA GLY A 342 -2.95 10.62 -19.15
C GLY A 342 -3.20 9.26 -19.81
N THR A 343 -2.80 8.16 -19.17
CA THR A 343 -3.00 6.82 -19.73
C THR A 343 -4.46 6.45 -19.86
N GLN A 344 -5.30 6.76 -18.87
CA GLN A 344 -6.74 6.51 -18.94
C GLN A 344 -7.44 7.38 -19.99
N LEU A 345 -6.99 8.63 -20.19
CA LEU A 345 -7.54 9.50 -21.23
C LEU A 345 -7.30 8.96 -22.66
N PHE A 346 -6.19 8.24 -22.85
CA PHE A 346 -5.82 7.62 -24.12
C PHE A 346 -6.30 6.16 -24.25
N MET A 347 -6.60 5.46 -23.16
CA MET A 347 -7.05 4.07 -23.19
C MET A 347 -8.41 3.92 -23.88
N GLY A 348 -9.36 4.77 -23.50
CA GLY A 348 -10.57 5.03 -24.28
C GLY A 348 -10.47 6.47 -24.78
N PRO A 349 -9.92 6.71 -26.00
CA PRO A 349 -9.56 8.05 -26.45
C PRO A 349 -10.73 9.00 -26.25
N ALA A 350 -10.49 10.05 -25.47
CA ALA A 350 -11.57 10.95 -25.07
C ALA A 350 -12.31 11.47 -26.32
N PRO A 351 -13.65 11.44 -26.36
CA PRO A 351 -14.40 11.73 -27.59
C PRO A 351 -14.09 13.09 -28.23
N PHE A 352 -13.69 14.07 -27.41
CA PHE A 352 -13.28 15.40 -27.88
C PHE A 352 -11.89 15.46 -28.53
N LEU A 353 -11.03 14.45 -28.31
CA LEU A 353 -9.72 14.35 -28.98
C LEU A 353 -9.84 13.85 -30.42
N ALA A 354 -10.98 13.24 -30.80
CA ALA A 354 -11.25 12.69 -32.12
C ALA A 354 -10.15 11.74 -32.66
N ILE A 355 -9.43 11.06 -31.76
CA ILE A 355 -8.42 10.05 -32.11
C ILE A 355 -9.12 8.70 -32.25
N PRO A 356 -8.96 7.97 -33.37
CA PRO A 356 -9.56 6.65 -33.51
C PRO A 356 -8.98 5.66 -32.50
N SER A 357 -9.85 4.81 -31.94
CA SER A 357 -9.42 3.72 -31.06
C SER A 357 -8.57 2.72 -31.84
N SER A 358 -7.43 2.34 -31.28
CA SER A 358 -6.52 1.36 -31.87
C SER A 358 -6.02 0.39 -30.80
N MET A 359 -6.00 -0.89 -31.13
CA MET A 359 -5.55 -1.94 -30.21
C MET A 359 -4.12 -1.71 -29.70
N TRP A 360 -3.24 -1.16 -30.54
CA TRP A 360 -1.87 -0.80 -30.15
C TRP A 360 -1.83 0.36 -29.15
N MET A 361 -2.76 1.30 -29.27
CA MET A 361 -2.90 2.41 -28.32
C MET A 361 -3.39 1.90 -26.96
N THR A 362 -4.39 1.00 -26.96
CA THR A 362 -4.84 0.32 -25.74
C THR A 362 -3.69 -0.49 -25.10
N LEU A 363 -2.87 -1.19 -25.90
CA LEU A 363 -1.72 -1.93 -25.39
C LEU A 363 -0.69 -1.03 -24.69
N VAL A 364 -0.30 0.08 -25.33
CA VAL A 364 0.67 1.04 -24.79
C VAL A 364 0.12 1.71 -23.52
N THR A 365 -1.16 2.09 -23.53
CA THR A 365 -1.79 2.74 -22.37
C THR A 365 -1.95 1.79 -21.21
N VAL A 366 -2.29 0.52 -21.43
CA VAL A 366 -2.31 -0.52 -20.38
C VAL A 366 -0.92 -0.77 -19.80
N ALA A 367 0.12 -0.83 -20.64
CA ALA A 367 1.50 -0.95 -20.17
C ALA A 367 1.91 0.23 -19.28
N LEU A 368 1.62 1.47 -19.73
CA LEU A 368 1.88 2.69 -18.96
C LEU A 368 0.99 2.81 -17.72
N LEU A 369 -0.21 2.24 -17.73
CA LEU A 369 -1.12 2.20 -16.58
C LEU A 369 -0.44 1.46 -15.41
N GLY A 370 0.21 0.32 -15.67
CA GLY A 370 0.93 -0.43 -14.63
C GLY A 370 2.11 0.34 -14.04
N ILE A 371 2.86 1.07 -14.87
CA ILE A 371 3.98 1.93 -14.44
C ILE A 371 3.47 3.11 -13.60
N SER A 372 2.45 3.81 -14.10
CA SER A 372 1.87 4.97 -13.43
C SER A 372 1.22 4.59 -12.09
N PHE A 373 0.54 3.45 -12.04
CA PHE A 373 0.02 2.89 -10.81
C PHE A 373 1.15 2.58 -9.81
N ALA A 374 2.25 1.95 -10.23
CA ALA A 374 3.39 1.70 -9.34
C ALA A 374 3.97 2.99 -8.73
N ILE A 375 4.13 4.05 -9.53
CA ILE A 375 4.64 5.35 -9.07
C ILE A 375 3.69 6.03 -8.08
N ALA A 376 2.38 5.93 -8.30
CA ALA A 376 1.37 6.51 -7.42
C ALA A 376 1.18 5.69 -6.12
N TYR A 377 1.25 4.36 -6.22
CA TYR A 377 0.80 3.43 -5.20
C TYR A 377 1.91 3.04 -4.21
N VAL A 378 3.09 2.66 -4.69
CA VAL A 378 4.17 2.13 -3.84
C VAL A 378 4.59 3.09 -2.70
N PRO A 379 4.67 4.43 -2.91
CA PRO A 379 5.07 5.35 -1.84
C PRO A 379 4.03 5.53 -0.72
N THR A 380 2.78 5.08 -0.92
CA THR A 380 1.65 5.38 -0.02
C THR A 380 1.84 4.80 1.38
N MET A 381 2.15 3.50 1.47
CA MET A 381 2.32 2.78 2.74
C MET A 381 3.44 3.41 3.58
N GLU A 382 4.60 3.65 2.96
CA GLU A 382 5.75 4.26 3.62
C GLU A 382 5.47 5.73 4.03
N SER A 383 4.71 6.48 3.23
CA SER A 383 4.29 7.85 3.56
C SER A 383 3.37 7.90 4.78
N ILE A 384 2.43 6.95 4.91
CA ILE A 384 1.55 6.87 6.08
C ILE A 384 2.36 6.50 7.33
N ILE A 385 3.32 5.55 7.23
CA ILE A 385 4.20 5.19 8.35
C ILE A 385 5.01 6.41 8.82
N HIS A 386 5.62 7.16 7.89
CA HIS A 386 6.37 8.36 8.26
C HIS A 386 5.49 9.45 8.87
N ALA A 387 4.30 9.68 8.33
CA ALA A 387 3.35 10.65 8.88
C ALA A 387 2.85 10.24 10.27
N ALA A 388 2.65 8.94 10.50
CA ALA A 388 2.28 8.34 11.77
C ALA A 388 3.33 8.60 12.87
N VAL A 389 4.59 8.27 12.58
CA VAL A 389 5.71 8.47 13.51
C VAL A 389 5.97 9.95 13.74
N ALA A 390 5.93 10.78 12.69
CA ALA A 390 6.04 12.23 12.82
C ALA A 390 4.89 12.86 13.63
N GLY A 391 3.70 12.25 13.59
CA GLY A 391 2.54 12.61 14.40
C GLY A 391 2.61 12.18 15.87
N GLY A 392 3.75 11.63 16.32
CA GLY A 392 3.99 11.26 17.72
C GLY A 392 3.62 9.82 18.09
N MET A 393 3.27 8.97 17.11
CA MET A 393 3.07 7.54 17.39
C MET A 393 4.41 6.82 17.54
N GLN A 394 4.45 5.79 18.39
CA GLN A 394 5.66 5.01 18.61
C GLN A 394 6.06 4.27 17.33
N ASP A 395 7.36 4.24 17.04
CA ASP A 395 7.93 3.44 15.95
C ASP A 395 7.99 1.97 16.36
N ASP A 396 6.82 1.37 16.55
CA ASP A 396 6.62 0.02 17.05
C ASP A 396 5.75 -0.82 16.09
N VAL A 397 5.79 -2.12 16.31
CA VAL A 397 5.03 -3.09 15.51
C VAL A 397 3.53 -2.79 15.49
N ALA A 398 2.98 -2.24 16.56
CA ALA A 398 1.57 -1.90 16.65
C ALA A 398 1.20 -0.79 15.65
N THR A 399 2.01 0.28 15.57
CA THR A 399 1.85 1.34 14.58
C THR A 399 1.89 0.81 13.15
N TYR A 400 2.87 -0.03 12.80
CA TYR A 400 2.93 -0.64 11.46
C TYR A 400 1.68 -1.47 11.14
N GLY A 401 1.18 -2.22 12.12
CA GLY A 401 -0.04 -3.02 11.97
C GLY A 401 -1.29 -2.17 11.74
N LEU A 402 -1.44 -1.06 12.45
CA LEU A 402 -2.53 -0.09 12.22
C LEU A 402 -2.45 0.54 10.84
N VAL A 403 -1.25 1.00 10.45
CA VAL A 403 -1.04 1.64 9.15
C VAL A 403 -1.34 0.67 8.02
N SER A 404 -0.87 -0.58 8.13
CA SER A 404 -1.18 -1.64 7.17
C SER A 404 -2.69 -1.91 7.09
N GLY A 405 -3.38 -1.96 8.23
CA GLY A 405 -4.83 -2.15 8.26
C GLY A 405 -5.60 -0.99 7.63
N LEU A 406 -5.20 0.26 7.90
CA LEU A 406 -5.80 1.45 7.29
C LEU A 406 -5.58 1.44 5.78
N TRP A 407 -4.34 1.18 5.36
CA TRP A 407 -3.96 1.12 3.96
C TRP A 407 -4.76 0.05 3.21
N ALA A 408 -4.85 -1.17 3.75
CA ALA A 408 -5.63 -2.24 3.13
C ALA A 408 -7.12 -1.89 3.04
N SER A 409 -7.67 -1.23 4.05
CA SER A 409 -9.07 -0.77 4.05
C SER A 409 -9.33 0.27 2.96
N MET A 410 -8.42 1.24 2.79
CA MET A 410 -8.53 2.27 1.75
C MET A 410 -8.33 1.68 0.34
N TYR A 411 -7.43 0.70 0.20
CA TYR A 411 -7.27 -0.04 -1.07
C TYR A 411 -8.55 -0.80 -1.43
N SER A 412 -9.11 -1.57 -0.49
CA SER A 412 -10.39 -2.28 -0.70
C SER A 412 -11.53 -1.32 -1.03
N LEU A 413 -11.55 -0.11 -0.46
CA LEU A 413 -12.57 0.89 -0.81
C LEU A 413 -12.50 1.29 -2.29
N GLY A 414 -11.31 1.52 -2.83
CA GLY A 414 -11.17 1.80 -4.27
C GLY A 414 -11.47 0.58 -5.13
N GLU A 415 -11.10 -0.63 -4.71
CA GLU A 415 -11.43 -1.90 -5.38
C GLU A 415 -12.95 -2.19 -5.38
N VAL A 416 -13.69 -1.70 -4.39
CA VAL A 416 -15.16 -1.72 -4.41
C VAL A 416 -15.69 -0.71 -5.42
N LEU A 417 -15.21 0.54 -5.36
CA LEU A 417 -15.74 1.63 -6.18
C LEU A 417 -15.40 1.49 -7.66
N GLY A 418 -14.21 1.00 -8.01
CA GLY A 418 -13.71 0.89 -9.38
C GLY A 418 -14.61 0.08 -10.30
N PRO A 419 -14.84 -1.21 -10.03
CA PRO A 419 -15.69 -2.07 -10.85
C PRO A 419 -17.17 -1.62 -10.84
N SER A 420 -17.67 -1.15 -9.69
CA SER A 420 -19.05 -0.66 -9.54
C SER A 420 -19.32 0.57 -10.41
N ILE A 421 -18.47 1.59 -10.30
CA ILE A 421 -18.59 2.82 -11.08
C ILE A 421 -18.27 2.54 -12.55
N GLY A 422 -17.28 1.69 -12.82
CA GLY A 422 -16.86 1.31 -14.17
C GLY A 422 -17.96 0.64 -14.96
N GLY A 423 -18.61 -0.38 -14.41
CA GLY A 423 -19.72 -1.05 -15.08
C GLY A 423 -20.91 -0.12 -15.33
N VAL A 424 -21.26 0.74 -14.35
CA VAL A 424 -22.36 1.70 -14.50
C VAL A 424 -22.05 2.74 -15.58
N PHE A 425 -20.83 3.29 -15.62
CA PHE A 425 -20.45 4.26 -16.66
C PHE A 425 -20.35 3.62 -18.04
N LEU A 426 -19.91 2.36 -18.13
CA LEU A 426 -19.88 1.63 -19.38
C LEU A 426 -21.29 1.51 -20.00
N ASP A 427 -22.30 1.19 -19.20
CA ASP A 427 -23.70 1.09 -19.64
C ASP A 427 -24.30 2.44 -20.07
N ILE A 428 -23.99 3.54 -19.38
CA ILE A 428 -24.67 4.84 -19.57
C ILE A 428 -23.98 5.70 -20.62
N VAL A 429 -22.66 5.84 -20.55
CA VAL A 429 -21.88 6.80 -21.35
C VAL A 429 -20.87 6.12 -22.28
N GLY A 430 -20.66 4.80 -22.15
CA GLY A 430 -19.69 4.04 -22.93
C GLY A 430 -18.26 4.17 -22.42
N PHE A 431 -17.37 3.29 -22.90
CA PHE A 431 -15.99 3.17 -22.43
C PHE A 431 -15.16 4.47 -22.56
N PRO A 432 -15.20 5.22 -23.67
CA PRO A 432 -14.38 6.44 -23.82
C PRO A 432 -14.73 7.52 -22.78
N TRP A 433 -16.02 7.76 -22.54
CA TRP A 433 -16.46 8.72 -21.53
C TRP A 433 -16.20 8.22 -20.12
N ALA A 434 -16.43 6.92 -19.85
CA ALA A 434 -16.11 6.31 -18.57
C ALA A 434 -14.62 6.50 -18.22
N SER A 435 -13.73 6.14 -19.13
CA SER A 435 -12.28 6.29 -18.96
C SER A 435 -11.86 7.75 -18.77
N THR A 436 -12.50 8.68 -19.50
CA THR A 436 -12.27 10.13 -19.37
C THR A 436 -12.67 10.65 -17.97
N ILE A 437 -13.80 10.21 -17.43
CA ILE A 437 -14.26 10.63 -16.09
C ILE A 437 -13.26 10.17 -15.03
N ILE A 438 -12.81 8.91 -15.09
CA ILE A 438 -11.83 8.38 -14.15
C ILE A 438 -10.49 9.15 -14.28
N ALA A 439 -10.06 9.44 -15.51
CA ALA A 439 -8.88 10.27 -15.76
C ALA A 439 -9.00 11.67 -15.12
N CYS A 440 -10.17 12.31 -15.19
CA CYS A 440 -10.43 13.58 -14.53
C CYS A 440 -10.36 13.47 -13.00
N VAL A 441 -10.91 12.40 -12.41
CA VAL A 441 -10.83 12.15 -10.96
C VAL A 441 -9.37 11.99 -10.51
N SER A 442 -8.57 11.23 -11.25
CA SER A 442 -7.12 11.10 -10.98
C SER A 442 -6.40 12.44 -11.08
N LEU A 443 -6.73 13.28 -12.06
CA LEU A 443 -6.13 14.60 -12.23
C LEU A 443 -6.52 15.57 -11.10
N CYS A 444 -7.80 15.60 -10.71
CA CYS A 444 -8.26 16.42 -9.57
C CYS A 444 -7.55 16.01 -8.28
N THR A 445 -7.32 14.71 -8.09
CA THR A 445 -6.58 14.18 -6.94
C THR A 445 -5.10 14.59 -6.98
N ALA A 446 -4.49 14.58 -8.18
CA ALA A 446 -3.13 15.11 -8.36
C ALA A 446 -3.05 16.60 -8.00
N MET A 447 -4.02 17.41 -8.45
CA MET A 447 -4.10 18.84 -8.12
C MET A 447 -4.25 19.07 -6.62
N MET A 448 -5.10 18.29 -5.94
CA MET A 448 -5.23 18.33 -4.48
C MET A 448 -3.89 18.01 -3.79
N GLY A 449 -3.17 16.99 -4.27
CA GLY A 449 -1.83 16.65 -3.79
C GLY A 449 -0.81 17.78 -3.98
N VAL A 450 -0.87 18.48 -5.12
CA VAL A 450 -0.03 19.66 -5.41
C VAL A 450 -0.32 20.78 -4.41
N VAL A 451 -1.59 21.12 -4.20
CA VAL A 451 -2.01 22.15 -3.22
C VAL A 451 -1.49 21.79 -1.83
N TYR A 452 -1.70 20.55 -1.38
CA TYR A 452 -1.18 20.09 -0.09
C TYR A 452 0.35 20.22 -0.01
N TRP A 453 1.08 19.79 -1.04
CA TRP A 453 2.53 19.85 -1.06
C TRP A 453 3.07 21.28 -0.94
N PHE A 454 2.45 22.25 -1.63
CA PHE A 454 2.81 23.66 -1.50
C PHE A 454 2.45 24.24 -0.13
N CYS A 455 1.29 23.90 0.43
CA CYS A 455 0.86 24.35 1.75
C CYS A 455 1.77 23.80 2.86
N ALA A 456 2.05 22.50 2.86
CA ALA A 456 2.89 21.85 3.88
C ALA A 456 4.33 22.43 3.88
N LYS A 457 4.91 22.68 2.70
CA LYS A 457 6.23 23.29 2.58
C LYS A 457 6.28 24.71 3.16
N LYS A 458 5.17 25.44 3.09
CA LYS A 458 5.07 26.80 3.65
C LYS A 458 5.04 26.76 5.18
N THR A 459 4.36 25.79 5.79
CA THR A 459 4.30 25.62 7.25
C THR A 459 5.67 25.31 7.86
N ASP A 460 6.46 24.41 7.24
CA ASP A 460 7.84 24.14 7.68
C ASP A 460 8.72 25.40 7.57
N THR A 461 8.53 26.19 6.51
CA THR A 461 9.28 27.44 6.30
C THR A 461 8.90 28.51 7.33
N GLU A 462 7.62 28.65 7.69
CA GLU A 462 7.19 29.62 8.70
C GLU A 462 7.65 29.24 10.12
N SER A 463 7.69 27.95 10.48
CA SER A 463 8.31 27.51 11.76
C SER A 463 9.82 27.82 11.82
N PHE A 464 10.53 27.77 10.69
CA PHE A 464 11.95 28.09 10.62
C PHE A 464 12.24 29.58 10.90
N TRP A 465 11.37 30.49 10.47
CA TRP A 465 11.53 31.93 10.72
C TRP A 465 11.15 32.32 12.16
N TYR A 466 10.16 31.67 12.78
CA TYR A 466 9.82 31.93 14.19
C TYR A 466 10.90 31.44 15.16
N THR A 467 11.56 30.32 14.86
CA THR A 467 12.61 29.79 15.75
C THR A 467 13.89 30.63 15.70
N ASN A 468 14.21 31.22 14.55
CA ASN A 468 15.39 32.10 14.41
C ASN A 468 15.13 33.56 14.80
N ALA A 469 13.87 34.01 14.85
CA ALA A 469 13.53 35.36 15.32
C ALA A 469 13.68 35.52 16.85
N VAL A 470 13.62 34.42 17.62
CA VAL A 470 13.85 34.43 19.07
C VAL A 470 15.34 34.33 19.42
N SER A 471 16.20 33.89 18.50
CA SER A 471 17.66 33.79 18.74
C SER A 471 18.47 35.05 18.41
N ASP A 472 17.90 36.01 17.67
CA ASP A 472 18.63 37.21 17.19
C ASP A 472 18.29 38.52 17.94
N SER A 473 17.39 38.50 18.92
CA SER A 473 17.21 39.63 19.85
C SER A 473 18.08 39.45 21.10
N GLY A 474 19.38 39.65 20.94
CA GLY A 474 20.29 39.79 22.08
C GLY A 474 20.05 41.10 22.82
N ILE A 475 19.42 41.03 24.00
CA ILE A 475 19.62 41.99 25.10
C ILE A 475 19.64 41.15 26.40
N GLY A 476 20.75 41.22 27.13
CA GLY A 476 20.88 40.63 28.46
C GLY A 476 20.17 41.47 29.53
N ASP A 477 19.65 40.80 30.56
CA ASP A 477 20.01 41.01 31.96
C ASP A 477 19.03 40.26 32.88
N ASP A 478 19.56 39.86 34.04
CA ASP A 478 18.92 39.17 35.15
C ASP A 478 17.58 39.80 35.60
N ALA A 479 16.55 38.98 35.86
CA ALA A 479 15.68 39.09 37.05
C ALA A 479 14.60 38.00 37.09
N SER A 480 14.33 37.54 38.30
CA SER A 480 13.35 36.55 38.73
C SER A 480 11.89 37.06 38.79
N ILE A 481 10.94 36.11 38.76
CA ILE A 481 9.56 36.10 39.32
C ILE A 481 8.37 36.26 38.34
N GLU A 482 7.55 35.19 38.35
CA GLU A 482 6.10 35.00 38.12
C GLU A 482 5.22 36.09 37.44
N SER A 483 4.42 35.70 36.44
CA SER A 483 2.94 35.55 36.53
C SER A 483 2.23 35.55 35.14
N GLU A 484 1.52 34.44 34.89
CA GLU A 484 0.27 34.22 34.13
C GLU A 484 -0.05 34.76 32.70
N PRO A 485 -1.00 34.09 31.98
CA PRO A 485 -1.06 34.05 30.52
C PRO A 485 -2.26 34.80 29.90
N ALA A 486 -2.11 35.24 28.64
CA ALA A 486 -3.20 35.53 27.70
C ALA A 486 -2.61 35.60 26.27
N GLY A 487 -3.13 34.97 25.22
CA GLY A 487 -4.31 34.16 25.05
C GLY A 487 -4.41 33.64 23.60
N GLU A 488 -5.18 32.55 23.46
CA GLU A 488 -5.99 32.16 22.30
C GLU A 488 -5.29 31.78 20.97
N THR A 489 -5.08 30.48 20.75
CA THR A 489 -5.98 29.71 19.86
C THR A 489 -5.85 28.19 20.07
N THR A 490 -7.01 27.54 20.25
CA THR A 490 -7.28 26.09 20.14
C THR A 490 -6.72 25.14 21.21
N ALA A 491 -7.42 25.14 22.35
CA ALA A 491 -7.62 23.95 23.17
C ALA A 491 -8.48 22.94 22.40
N LEU A 492 -8.06 21.67 22.36
CA LEU A 492 -8.92 20.48 22.39
C LEU A 492 -8.01 19.26 22.61
N LEU A 493 -7.99 18.79 23.86
CA LEU A 493 -7.55 17.49 24.40
C LEU A 493 -6.63 17.65 25.62
N ASP A 494 -7.19 18.09 26.74
CA ASP A 494 -6.78 17.49 28.01
C ASP A 494 -7.93 17.58 29.04
N SER A 495 -8.45 16.41 29.43
CA SER A 495 -9.21 16.19 30.66
C SER A 495 -9.62 14.72 30.74
N SER A 496 -8.76 13.90 31.33
CA SER A 496 -9.15 12.89 32.34
C SER A 496 -7.94 12.04 32.75
N GLN A 497 -7.07 12.60 33.60
CA GLN A 497 -6.34 11.78 34.57
C GLN A 497 -6.83 12.11 35.98
N GLN A 498 -7.57 11.16 36.56
CA GLN A 498 -7.88 11.14 37.98
C GLN A 498 -6.66 10.61 38.76
N HIS A 499 -6.36 11.33 39.84
CA HIS A 499 -5.37 11.09 40.87
C HIS A 499 -5.26 9.65 41.39
N VAL A 500 -4.03 9.18 41.61
CA VAL A 500 -3.69 8.36 42.79
C VAL A 500 -2.37 8.88 43.39
N LYS A 501 -2.48 9.35 44.64
CA LYS A 501 -1.38 9.85 45.49
C LYS A 501 -0.48 8.70 45.94
N TYR A 502 0.84 8.89 45.87
CA TYR A 502 1.79 8.16 46.71
C TYR A 502 2.34 9.13 47.76
N ASN A 503 2.06 8.84 49.03
CA ASN A 503 2.83 9.34 50.15
C ASN A 503 3.66 8.19 50.72
N SER A 504 4.90 8.54 51.01
CA SER A 504 6.00 7.79 51.62
C SER A 504 5.66 7.04 52.91
N LEU A 505 6.21 5.83 53.03
CA LEU A 505 7.10 5.41 54.12
C LEU A 505 8.23 4.57 53.52
#